data_AF-A0A143Z882-F1
#
_entry.id   AF-A0A143Z882-F1
#
_cell.length_a   1.000
_cell.length_b   1.000
_cell.length_c   1.000
_cell.angle_alpha   90.00
_cell.angle_beta   90.00
_cell.angle_gamma   90.00
#
_symmetry.space_group_name_H-M   'P 1'
#
loop_
_entity.id
_entity.type
_entity.pdbx_description
1 polymer ?
#
loop_
_entity_poly.entity_id
_entity_poly.type
_entity_poly.pdbx_seq_one_letter_code
_entity_poly.pdbx_strand_id
1 'polypeptide(L)'
;MKFYDDHQQKVRHQFGYYSVLVMTALLLVYVSMPEDQFGGISSQNAIKIIIMITALFFSVNVVYRHAFFDQYTRRPFWSNAFFLAMAGLQAQQAYQLYQLGRALPEPINKMEFLMLHSLQIALYLSIPLTYGVRRLIDRLAAKEQNKEKSRQSS
;
A
#
# COMPACT_ATOMS: atom_id res chain seq x y z
N MET A 1 -26.06 -11.24 13.23
CA MET A 1 -25.26 -10.46 12.27
C MET A 1 -23.81 -10.92 12.31
N LYS A 2 -23.38 -11.82 11.41
CA LYS A 2 -21.95 -12.06 11.19
C LYS A 2 -21.44 -10.91 10.32
N PHE A 3 -20.81 -9.91 10.94
CA PHE A 3 -20.37 -8.68 10.25
C PHE A 3 -19.13 -8.89 9.36
N TYR A 4 -18.52 -10.08 9.43
CA TYR A 4 -17.44 -10.50 8.54
C TYR A 4 -17.81 -11.83 7.88
N ASP A 5 -17.77 -11.83 6.55
CA ASP A 5 -17.84 -13.04 5.75
C ASP A 5 -16.61 -13.90 6.05
N ASP A 6 -16.80 -15.18 6.38
CA ASP A 6 -15.73 -16.11 6.76
C ASP A 6 -14.63 -16.15 5.69
N HIS A 7 -14.99 -15.87 4.42
CA HIS A 7 -14.07 -15.68 3.31
C HIS A 7 -13.08 -14.51 3.52
N GLN A 8 -13.56 -13.34 3.94
CA GLN A 8 -12.71 -12.17 4.16
C GLN A 8 -11.73 -12.41 5.31
N GLN A 9 -12.17 -13.10 6.37
CA GLN A 9 -11.32 -13.48 7.49
C GLN A 9 -10.18 -14.41 7.02
N LYS A 10 -10.51 -15.42 6.20
CA LYS A 10 -9.52 -16.34 5.64
C LYS A 10 -8.47 -15.61 4.79
N VAL A 11 -8.90 -14.70 3.92
CA VAL A 11 -7.98 -13.90 3.08
C VAL A 11 -7.08 -13.01 3.94
N ARG A 12 -7.63 -12.30 4.93
CA ARG A 12 -6.82 -11.47 5.84
C ARG A 12 -5.77 -12.30 6.58
N HIS A 13 -6.15 -13.49 7.05
CA HIS A 13 -5.22 -14.36 7.77
C HIS A 13 -4.10 -14.89 6.87
N GLN A 14 -4.44 -15.35 5.66
CA GLN A 14 -3.48 -15.83 4.68
C GLN A 14 -2.46 -14.75 4.28
N PHE A 15 -2.94 -13.55 3.93
CA PHE A 15 -2.05 -12.46 3.56
C PHE A 15 -1.32 -11.85 4.76
N GLY A 16 -1.90 -11.92 5.96
CA GLY A 16 -1.20 -11.58 7.19
C GLY A 16 0.02 -12.49 7.38
N TYR A 17 -0.16 -13.80 7.21
CA TYR A 17 0.92 -14.77 7.27
C TYR A 17 2.00 -14.51 6.20
N TYR A 18 1.60 -14.28 4.94
CA TYR A 18 2.55 -13.94 3.88
C TYR A 18 3.30 -12.64 4.13
N SER A 19 2.64 -11.66 4.74
CA SER A 19 3.29 -10.39 5.11
C SER A 19 4.34 -10.61 6.20
N VAL A 20 4.08 -11.48 7.17
CA VAL A 20 5.09 -11.87 8.16
C VAL A 20 6.27 -12.56 7.49
N LEU A 21 6.05 -13.48 6.55
CA LEU A 21 7.15 -14.11 5.80
C LEU A 21 7.98 -13.10 5.02
N VAL A 22 7.34 -12.13 4.35
CA VAL A 22 8.02 -11.04 3.65
C VAL A 22 8.85 -10.21 4.64
N MET A 23 8.28 -9.85 5.79
CA MET A 23 8.98 -9.09 6.82
C MET A 23 10.20 -9.85 7.36
N THR A 24 10.04 -11.14 7.64
CA THR A 24 11.13 -12.01 8.11
C THR A 24 12.23 -12.10 7.06
N ALA A 25 11.89 -12.29 5.78
CA ALA A 25 12.87 -12.34 4.70
C ALA A 25 13.65 -11.02 4.59
N LEU A 26 12.96 -9.88 4.65
CA LEU A 26 13.58 -8.56 4.60
C LEU A 26 14.50 -8.31 5.82
N LEU A 27 14.07 -8.73 7.02
CA LEU A 27 14.89 -8.65 8.23
C LEU A 27 16.13 -9.54 8.14
N LEU A 28 16.01 -10.75 7.60
CA LEU A 28 17.16 -11.63 7.38
C LEU A 28 18.16 -11.00 6.41
N VAL A 29 17.69 -10.42 5.31
CA VAL A 29 18.55 -9.67 4.38
C VAL A 29 19.23 -8.51 5.10
N TYR A 30 18.49 -7.74 5.88
CA TYR A 30 19.04 -6.61 6.65
C TYR A 30 20.15 -7.04 7.63
N VAL A 31 19.93 -8.11 8.40
CA VAL A 31 20.92 -8.63 9.37
C VAL A 31 22.12 -9.29 8.68
N SER A 32 21.93 -9.81 7.47
CA SER A 32 23.00 -10.50 6.72
C SER A 32 23.92 -9.54 5.94
N MET A 33 23.56 -8.26 5.83
CA MET A 33 24.32 -7.26 5.10
C MET A 33 25.17 -6.40 6.06
N PRO A 34 26.43 -6.08 5.72
CA PRO A 34 27.25 -5.14 6.48
C PRO A 34 26.59 -3.75 6.55
N GLU A 35 26.72 -3.05 7.69
CA GLU A 35 26.10 -1.72 7.92
C GLU A 35 26.48 -0.70 6.83
N ASP A 36 27.70 -0.80 6.29
CA ASP A 36 28.24 0.11 5.27
C ASP A 36 27.52 0.01 3.91
N GLN A 37 26.73 -1.05 3.67
CA GLN A 37 26.05 -1.27 2.39
C GLN A 37 24.69 -0.56 2.28
N PHE A 38 24.12 -0.05 3.38
CA PHE A 38 22.81 0.61 3.38
C PHE A 38 22.85 2.10 3.03
N GLY A 39 23.96 2.59 2.47
CA GLY A 39 24.07 3.96 1.98
C GLY A 39 23.82 5.02 3.06
N GLY A 40 24.17 4.74 4.31
CA GLY A 40 24.01 5.66 5.44
C GLY A 40 22.57 5.80 5.97
N ILE A 41 21.68 4.85 5.69
CA ILE A 41 20.36 4.79 6.35
C ILE A 41 20.52 4.33 7.80
N SER A 42 19.91 5.05 8.74
CA SER A 42 19.94 4.64 10.15
C SER A 42 19.23 3.30 10.38
N SER A 43 19.75 2.48 11.29
CA SER A 43 19.17 1.18 11.64
C SER A 43 17.69 1.26 12.04
N GLN A 44 17.32 2.31 12.77
CA GLN A 44 15.94 2.57 13.16
C GLN A 44 15.04 2.83 11.95
N ASN A 45 15.50 3.60 10.95
CA ASN A 45 14.70 3.90 9.77
C ASN A 45 14.70 2.75 8.76
N ALA A 46 15.76 1.93 8.71
CA ALA A 46 15.75 0.67 7.94
C ALA A 46 14.62 -0.26 8.42
N ILE A 47 14.46 -0.44 9.74
CA ILE A 47 13.36 -1.22 10.32
C ILE A 47 12.00 -0.61 9.95
N LYS A 48 11.85 0.73 10.05
CA LYS A 48 10.60 1.40 9.62
C LYS A 48 10.29 1.16 8.15
N ILE A 49 11.28 1.22 7.27
CA ILE A 49 11.14 0.96 5.83
C ILE A 49 10.62 -0.47 5.61
N ILE A 50 11.21 -1.47 6.28
CA ILE A 50 10.78 -2.87 6.19
C ILE A 50 9.32 -3.04 6.62
N ILE A 51 8.94 -2.42 7.74
CA ILE A 51 7.55 -2.43 8.24
C ILE A 51 6.61 -1.80 7.21
N MET A 52 6.98 -0.65 6.64
CA MET A 52 6.14 0.04 5.65
C MET A 52 5.98 -0.76 4.35
N ILE A 53 7.05 -1.38 3.84
CA ILE A 53 6.99 -2.26 2.67
C ILE A 53 6.06 -3.45 2.94
N THR A 54 6.19 -4.06 4.11
CA THR A 54 5.34 -5.18 4.54
C THR A 54 3.87 -4.76 4.63
N ALA A 55 3.60 -3.62 5.27
CA ALA A 55 2.24 -3.08 5.40
C ALA A 55 1.64 -2.72 4.02
N LEU A 56 2.46 -2.23 3.09
CA LEU A 56 2.04 -1.93 1.72
C LEU A 56 1.64 -3.21 0.98
N PHE A 57 2.49 -4.24 1.05
CA PHE A 57 2.21 -5.56 0.49
C PHE A 57 0.90 -6.14 1.03
N PHE A 58 0.71 -6.11 2.35
CA PHE A 58 -0.52 -6.57 2.99
C PHE A 58 -1.75 -5.81 2.48
N SER A 59 -1.68 -4.48 2.52
CA SER A 59 -2.80 -3.59 2.20
C SER A 59 -3.26 -3.75 0.77
N VAL A 60 -2.33 -3.76 -0.20
CA VAL A 60 -2.66 -3.96 -1.61
C VAL A 60 -3.36 -5.29 -1.84
N ASN A 61 -2.82 -6.40 -1.30
CA ASN A 61 -3.38 -7.72 -1.53
C ASN A 61 -4.76 -7.93 -0.89
N VAL A 62 -4.94 -7.44 0.34
CA VAL A 62 -6.20 -7.57 1.07
C VAL A 62 -7.29 -6.70 0.45
N VAL A 63 -6.96 -5.47 0.03
CA VAL A 63 -7.88 -4.58 -0.67
C VAL A 63 -8.27 -5.13 -2.04
N TYR A 64 -7.29 -5.63 -2.81
CA TYR A 64 -7.54 -6.22 -4.12
C TYR A 64 -8.53 -7.39 -4.04
N ARG A 65 -8.49 -8.17 -2.95
CA ARG A 65 -9.32 -9.37 -2.74
C ARG A 65 -10.62 -9.16 -1.94
N HIS A 66 -11.12 -7.93 -1.81
CA HIS A 66 -12.34 -7.61 -1.03
C HIS A 66 -12.29 -7.97 0.46
N ALA A 67 -11.09 -8.16 1.02
CA ALA A 67 -10.96 -8.56 2.41
C ALA A 67 -10.88 -7.37 3.37
N PHE A 68 -10.92 -6.14 2.86
CA PHE A 68 -10.90 -4.89 3.63
C PHE A 68 -12.25 -4.14 3.64
N PHE A 69 -12.93 -4.04 2.49
CA PHE A 69 -14.31 -3.56 2.41
C PHE A 69 -15.11 -4.59 1.62
N ASP A 70 -16.25 -5.01 2.18
CA ASP A 70 -17.11 -6.02 1.56
C ASP A 70 -17.58 -5.57 0.17
N GLN A 71 -17.80 -6.51 -0.73
CA GLN A 71 -18.30 -6.27 -2.09
C GLN A 71 -19.65 -5.52 -2.08
N TYR A 72 -20.37 -5.59 -0.95
CA TYR A 72 -21.64 -4.92 -0.69
C TYR A 72 -21.55 -3.69 0.23
N THR A 73 -20.38 -3.39 0.80
CA THR A 73 -20.21 -2.13 1.55
C THR A 73 -20.17 -0.98 0.55
N ARG A 74 -21.32 -0.33 0.42
CA ARG A 74 -21.60 0.96 -0.24
C ARG A 74 -20.31 1.71 -0.57
N ARG A 75 -19.99 1.80 -1.87
CA ARG A 75 -18.98 2.68 -2.51
C ARG A 75 -17.98 3.24 -1.49
N PRO A 76 -16.74 2.73 -1.40
CA PRO A 76 -15.71 3.17 -0.43
C PRO A 76 -15.18 4.59 -0.74
N PHE A 77 -16.08 5.51 -1.08
CA PHE A 77 -15.82 6.88 -1.44
C PHE A 77 -15.23 7.63 -0.25
N TRP A 78 -15.83 7.52 0.93
CA TRP A 78 -15.34 8.20 2.13
C TRP A 78 -13.99 7.68 2.59
N SER A 79 -13.77 6.37 2.55
CA SER A 79 -12.45 5.79 2.87
C SER A 79 -11.41 6.21 1.84
N ASN A 80 -11.72 6.15 0.53
CA ASN A 80 -10.79 6.58 -0.51
C ASN A 80 -10.49 8.08 -0.40
N ALA A 81 -11.50 8.91 -0.13
CA ALA A 81 -11.33 10.35 0.08
C ALA A 81 -10.44 10.64 1.31
N PHE A 82 -10.65 9.91 2.41
CA PHE A 82 -9.78 10.00 3.60
C PHE A 82 -8.33 9.64 3.28
N PHE A 83 -8.10 8.50 2.62
CA PHE A 83 -6.76 8.04 2.27
C PHE A 83 -6.07 8.97 1.26
N LEU A 84 -6.81 9.54 0.32
CA LEU A 84 -6.30 10.58 -0.59
C LEU A 84 -5.94 11.87 0.14
N ALA A 85 -6.77 12.31 1.09
CA ALA A 85 -6.46 13.47 1.92
C ALA A 85 -5.19 13.25 2.76
N MET A 86 -5.04 12.08 3.37
CA MET A 86 -3.84 11.72 4.12
C MET A 86 -2.59 11.66 3.23
N ALA A 87 -2.71 11.11 2.01
CA ALA A 87 -1.62 11.12 1.04
C ALA A 87 -1.23 12.55 0.64
N GLY A 88 -2.21 13.43 0.43
CA GLY A 88 -2.00 14.84 0.12
C GLY A 88 -1.32 15.60 1.25
N LEU A 89 -1.77 15.41 2.50
CA LEU A 89 -1.13 15.98 3.69
C LEU A 89 0.31 15.50 3.83
N GLN A 90 0.58 14.21 3.63
CA GLN A 90 1.93 13.66 3.69
C GLN A 90 2.83 14.22 2.59
N ALA A 91 2.31 14.36 1.37
CA ALA A 91 3.04 14.96 0.26
C ALA A 91 3.34 16.44 0.52
N GLN A 92 2.38 17.19 1.07
CA GLN A 92 2.58 18.59 1.45
C GLN A 92 3.62 18.71 2.57
N GLN A 93 3.57 17.85 3.58
CA GLN A 93 4.55 17.82 4.65
C GLN A 93 5.95 17.51 4.12
N ALA A 94 6.08 16.51 3.24
CA ALA A 94 7.35 16.17 2.57
C ALA A 94 7.88 17.36 1.75
N TYR A 95 7.00 18.01 0.98
CA TYR A 95 7.35 19.20 0.19
C TYR A 95 7.81 20.36 1.07
N GLN A 96 7.09 20.62 2.17
CA GLN A 96 7.45 21.67 3.11
C GLN A 96 8.81 21.37 3.78
N LEU A 97 9.04 20.13 4.22
CA LEU A 97 10.33 19.73 4.80
C LEU A 97 11.48 19.84 3.80
N TYR A 98 11.24 19.49 2.53
CA TYR A 98 12.23 19.56 1.46
C TYR A 98 12.56 21.01 1.04
N GLN A 99 11.55 21.87 0.90
CA GLN A 99 11.72 23.25 0.41
C GLN A 99 12.06 24.27 1.50
N LEU A 100 11.47 24.14 2.69
CA LEU A 100 11.61 25.16 3.74
C LEU A 100 12.83 24.93 4.64
N GLY A 101 13.54 23.79 4.51
CA GLY A 101 14.73 23.47 5.31
C GLY A 101 14.52 23.53 6.83
N ARG A 102 13.27 23.69 7.29
CA ARG A 102 12.93 23.84 8.70
C ARG A 102 13.02 22.47 9.35
N ALA A 103 14.13 22.24 10.03
CA ALA A 103 14.39 21.07 10.85
C ALA A 103 14.34 19.75 10.07
N LEU A 104 15.22 19.60 9.06
CA LEU A 104 15.86 18.29 8.95
C LEU A 104 16.67 18.14 10.26
N PRO A 105 16.31 17.21 11.17
CA PRO A 105 17.25 16.82 12.21
C PRO A 105 18.55 16.44 11.49
N GLU A 106 19.69 16.78 12.08
CA GLU A 106 21.02 16.48 11.57
C GLU A 106 21.14 15.08 10.92
N PRO A 107 22.16 14.90 10.06
CA PRO A 107 21.95 14.73 8.63
C PRO A 107 21.08 13.50 8.30
N ILE A 108 19.77 13.66 8.15
CA ILE A 108 18.98 12.64 7.43
C ILE A 108 19.49 12.61 5.99
N ASN A 109 19.96 11.44 5.55
CA ASN A 109 20.40 11.26 4.17
C ASN A 109 19.21 11.57 3.24
N LYS A 110 19.43 12.35 2.17
CA LYS A 110 18.41 12.66 1.15
C LYS A 110 17.70 11.38 0.66
N MET A 111 18.43 10.27 0.56
CA MET A 111 17.87 8.98 0.16
C MET A 111 16.90 8.41 1.20
N GLU A 112 17.26 8.48 2.49
CA GLU A 112 16.43 8.03 3.60
C GLU A 112 15.16 8.87 3.71
N PHE A 113 15.29 10.19 3.59
CA PHE A 113 14.14 11.11 3.54
C PHE A 113 13.20 10.75 2.40
N LEU A 114 13.74 10.56 1.18
CA LEU A 114 12.96 10.22 0.00
C LEU A 114 12.24 8.88 0.17
N MET A 115 12.95 7.84 0.64
CA MET A 115 12.37 6.51 0.86
C MET A 115 11.23 6.56 1.89
N LEU A 116 11.43 7.19 3.03
CA LEU A 116 10.41 7.25 4.09
C LEU A 116 9.14 7.95 3.63
N HIS A 117 9.28 9.14 3.03
CA HIS A 117 8.11 9.93 2.62
C HIS A 117 7.41 9.31 1.41
N SER A 118 8.17 8.77 0.44
CA SER A 118 7.56 8.08 -0.72
C SER A 118 6.81 6.81 -0.30
N LEU A 119 7.35 6.01 0.63
CA LEU A 119 6.67 4.83 1.17
C LEU A 119 5.41 5.20 1.94
N GLN A 120 5.43 6.27 2.75
CA GLN A 120 4.24 6.74 3.45
C GLN A 120 3.14 7.21 2.49
N ILE A 121 3.51 7.98 1.47
CA ILE A 121 2.57 8.40 0.42
C ILE A 121 2.02 7.16 -0.30
N ALA A 122 2.87 6.21 -0.66
CA ALA A 122 2.47 4.97 -1.32
C ALA A 122 1.51 4.14 -0.45
N LEU A 123 1.75 4.06 0.87
CA LEU A 123 0.85 3.39 1.82
C LEU A 123 -0.54 4.01 1.80
N TYR A 124 -0.64 5.34 1.91
CA TYR A 124 -1.93 6.02 1.87
C TYR A 124 -2.60 5.90 0.49
N LEU A 125 -1.83 5.93 -0.60
CA LEU A 125 -2.37 5.75 -1.95
C LEU A 125 -2.72 4.31 -2.29
N SER A 126 -2.18 3.32 -1.58
CA SER A 126 -2.34 1.90 -1.89
C SER A 126 -3.82 1.49 -1.95
N ILE A 127 -4.63 1.98 -1.01
CA ILE A 127 -6.06 1.67 -0.92
C ILE A 127 -6.83 2.29 -2.10
N PRO A 128 -6.82 3.62 -2.32
CA PRO A 128 -7.57 4.23 -3.42
C PRO A 128 -7.06 3.78 -4.80
N LEU A 129 -5.75 3.60 -5.00
CA LEU A 129 -5.20 3.11 -6.26
C LEU A 129 -5.64 1.68 -6.56
N THR A 130 -5.58 0.78 -5.59
CA THR A 130 -6.00 -0.62 -5.76
C THR A 130 -7.48 -0.70 -6.13
N TYR A 131 -8.34 0.11 -5.50
CA TYR A 131 -9.74 0.23 -5.89
C TYR A 131 -9.92 0.78 -7.31
N GLY A 132 -9.13 1.80 -7.68
CA GLY A 132 -9.15 2.39 -9.02
C GLY A 132 -8.80 1.39 -10.11
N VAL A 133 -7.66 0.70 -9.98
CA VAL A 133 -7.19 -0.33 -10.92
C VAL A 133 -8.23 -1.42 -11.07
N ARG A 134 -8.78 -1.90 -9.96
CA ARG A 134 -9.81 -2.93 -9.98
C ARG A 134 -11.06 -2.49 -10.74
N ARG A 135 -11.58 -1.31 -10.46
CA ARG A 135 -12.76 -0.77 -11.16
C ARG A 135 -12.54 -0.65 -12.65
N LEU A 136 -11.31 -0.37 -13.09
CA LEU A 136 -10.94 -0.38 -14.51
C LEU A 136 -10.97 -1.79 -15.09
N ILE A 137 -10.36 -2.77 -14.42
CA ILE A 137 -10.36 -4.17 -14.85
C ILE A 137 -11.78 -4.73 -14.95
N ASP A 138 -12.63 -4.52 -13.93
CA ASP A 138 -14.01 -4.98 -13.92
C ASP A 138 -14.82 -4.37 -15.08
N ARG A 139 -14.57 -3.09 -15.41
CA ARG A 139 -15.18 -2.43 -16.56
C ARG A 139 -14.72 -2.98 -17.90
N LEU A 140 -13.44 -3.37 -18.01
CA LEU A 140 -12.90 -3.99 -19.22
C LEU A 140 -13.48 -5.38 -19.43
N ALA A 141 -13.52 -6.21 -18.38
CA ALA A 141 -14.12 -7.55 -18.43
C ALA A 141 -15.61 -7.51 -18.80
N ALA A 142 -16.38 -6.56 -18.24
CA ALA A 142 -17.80 -6.40 -18.58
C ALA A 142 -18.01 -5.98 -20.06
N LYS A 143 -17.11 -5.17 -20.62
CA LYS A 143 -17.16 -4.78 -22.04
C LYS A 143 -16.85 -5.96 -22.96
N GLU A 144 -15.88 -6.79 -22.60
CA GLU A 144 -15.53 -7.99 -23.36
C GLU A 144 -16.68 -9.00 -23.37
N GLN A 145 -17.28 -9.29 -22.20
CA GLN A 145 -18.43 -10.20 -22.11
C GLN A 145 -19.63 -9.72 -22.93
N ASN A 146 -19.91 -8.41 -22.94
CA ASN A 146 -21.00 -7.86 -23.74
C ASN A 146 -20.73 -7.95 -25.25
N LYS A 147 -19.46 -7.78 -25.67
CA LYS A 147 -19.03 -7.91 -27.07
C LYS A 147 -19.06 -9.36 -27.55
N GLU A 148 -18.82 -10.31 -26.66
CA GLU A 148 -18.86 -11.75 -26.96
C GLU A 148 -20.31 -12.25 -27.06
N LYS A 149 -21.20 -11.81 -26.16
CA LYS A 149 -22.64 -12.07 -26.26
C LYS A 149 -23.27 -11.51 -27.54
N SER A 150 -22.88 -10.30 -27.97
CA SER A 150 -23.41 -9.71 -29.21
C SER A 150 -22.91 -10.41 -30.48
N ARG A 151 -21.78 -11.13 -30.42
CA ARG A 151 -21.26 -11.95 -31.53
C ARG A 151 -21.90 -13.33 -31.61
N GLN A 152 -22.37 -13.89 -30.49
CA GLN A 152 -23.07 -15.17 -30.46
C GLN A 152 -24.56 -15.05 -30.84
N SER A 153 -25.10 -13.82 -30.91
CA SER A 153 -26.49 -13.52 -31.26
C SER A 153 -26.69 -13.02 -32.70
N SER A 154 -25.66 -13.04 -33.55
CA SER A 154 -25.71 -12.73 -35.00
C SER A 154 -25.32 -13.95 -35.81
#